data_AF-A0AAQ3JXI8-F1
#
_entry.id   AF-A0AAQ3JXI8-F1
#
_cell.length_a   1.000
_cell.length_b   1.000
_cell.length_c   1.000
_cell.angle_alpha   90.00
_cell.angle_beta   90.00
_cell.angle_gamma   90.00
#
_symmetry.space_group_name_H-M   'P 1'
#
loop_
_entity.id
_entity.type
_entity.pdbx_description
1 polymer ?
#
loop_
_entity_poly.entity_id
_entity_poly.type
_entity_poly.pdbx_seq_one_letter_code
_entity_poly.pdbx_strand_id
1 'polypeptide(L)'
;MREHITTVENELESELRKGEASGPNSTSDMGLGENKIKSLRKKLDSCYEAEHVYWKQRAKVKWINDGDRNTKFFHQVASGRKQKNWISSIVVHGISVNHPKDIAIASNDFFRLSIGTHIEKLLKDIAIAFNDFFVARII
;
A
#
# COMPACT_ATOMS: atom_id res chain seq x y z
N MET A 1 2.06 -8.13 -25.78
CA MET A 1 1.87 -8.60 -24.37
C MET A 1 0.59 -9.41 -24.25
N ARG A 2 -0.60 -8.88 -24.58
CA ARG A 2 -1.84 -9.67 -24.66
C ARG A 2 -1.75 -10.89 -25.59
N GLU A 3 -1.17 -10.72 -26.78
CA GLU A 3 -1.00 -11.82 -27.73
C GLU A 3 -0.23 -13.00 -27.12
N HIS A 4 0.86 -12.72 -26.39
CA HIS A 4 1.63 -13.75 -25.69
C HIS A 4 0.83 -14.48 -24.60
N ILE A 5 0.01 -13.77 -23.82
CA ILE A 5 -0.86 -14.38 -22.80
C ILE A 5 -1.86 -15.31 -23.48
N THR A 6 -2.54 -14.83 -24.53
CA THR A 6 -3.51 -15.63 -25.29
C THR A 6 -2.88 -16.86 -25.94
N THR A 7 -1.63 -16.76 -26.40
CA THR A 7 -0.89 -17.92 -26.93
C THR A 7 -0.62 -18.96 -25.84
N VAL A 8 -0.23 -18.55 -24.64
CA VAL A 8 0.04 -19.46 -23.52
C VAL A 8 -1.24 -20.08 -22.97
N GLU A 9 -2.34 -19.31 -22.92
CA GLU A 9 -3.69 -19.81 -22.58
C GLU A 9 -4.12 -20.93 -23.55
N ASN A 10 -4.03 -20.66 -24.86
CA ASN A 10 -4.36 -21.65 -25.90
C ASN A 10 -3.46 -22.89 -25.82
N GLU A 11 -2.16 -22.74 -25.55
CA GLU A 11 -1.25 -23.88 -25.39
C GLU A 11 -1.63 -24.73 -24.18
N LEU A 12 -1.94 -24.10 -23.04
CA LEU A 12 -2.38 -24.78 -21.82
C LEU A 12 -3.71 -25.53 -22.03
N GLU A 13 -4.70 -24.91 -22.67
CA GLU A 13 -5.98 -25.55 -23.00
C GLU A 13 -5.81 -26.74 -23.94
N SER A 14 -4.91 -26.64 -24.92
CA SER A 14 -4.61 -27.74 -25.83
C SER A 14 -3.99 -28.95 -25.12
N GLU A 15 -3.14 -28.72 -24.11
CA GLU A 15 -2.51 -29.78 -23.32
C GLU A 15 -3.50 -30.43 -22.33
N LEU A 16 -4.41 -29.65 -21.73
CA LEU A 16 -5.49 -30.20 -20.90
C LEU A 16 -6.43 -31.10 -21.70
N ARG A 17 -6.79 -30.67 -22.92
CA ARG A 17 -7.65 -31.46 -23.83
C ARG A 17 -6.99 -32.76 -24.30
N LYS A 18 -5.66 -32.80 -24.45
CA LYS A 18 -4.91 -34.03 -24.78
C LYS A 18 -4.94 -35.03 -23.63
N GLY A 19 -4.84 -34.56 -22.38
CA GLY A 19 -4.94 -35.40 -21.18
C GLY A 19 -6.33 -36.04 -20.99
N GLU A 20 -7.40 -35.36 -21.41
CA GLU A 20 -8.78 -35.90 -21.35
C GLU A 20 -9.07 -36.93 -22.45
N ALA A 21 -8.36 -36.87 -23.59
CA ALA A 21 -8.55 -37.77 -24.73
C ALA A 21 -7.80 -39.11 -24.59
N SER A 22 -6.74 -39.15 -23.77
CA SER A 22 -6.05 -40.39 -23.40
C SER A 22 -6.77 -41.05 -22.22
N GLY A 23 -7.57 -42.08 -22.48
CA GLY A 23 -8.21 -42.87 -21.41
C GLY A 23 -7.20 -43.49 -20.41
N PRO A 24 -7.67 -44.06 -19.29
CA PRO A 24 -6.88 -44.35 -18.07
C PRO A 24 -5.79 -45.42 -18.18
N ASN A 25 -5.42 -45.90 -19.37
CA ASN A 25 -4.51 -47.03 -19.55
C ASN A 25 -3.17 -46.63 -20.19
N SER A 26 -2.29 -45.99 -19.41
CA SER A 26 -0.81 -45.98 -19.58
C SER A 26 -0.16 -45.25 -18.39
N THR A 27 0.27 -45.99 -17.37
CA THR A 27 0.73 -45.43 -16.08
C THR A 27 2.08 -44.69 -16.10
N SER A 28 2.84 -44.75 -17.21
CA SER A 28 4.13 -44.08 -17.35
C SER A 28 4.09 -42.71 -18.06
N ASP A 29 3.06 -42.43 -18.87
CA ASP A 29 2.94 -41.20 -19.69
C ASP A 29 2.28 -40.02 -18.93
N MET A 30 1.46 -40.33 -17.91
CA MET A 30 0.79 -39.35 -17.03
C MET A 30 1.76 -38.33 -16.40
N GLY A 31 2.94 -38.77 -15.96
CA GLY A 31 3.91 -37.90 -15.30
C GLY A 31 4.52 -36.84 -16.22
N LEU A 32 4.63 -37.09 -17.52
CA LEU A 32 5.16 -36.13 -18.49
C LEU A 32 4.13 -35.04 -18.82
N GLY A 33 2.86 -35.42 -19.00
CA GLY A 33 1.75 -34.49 -19.23
C GLY A 33 1.50 -33.56 -18.03
N GLU A 34 1.50 -34.10 -16.80
CA GLU A 34 1.31 -33.32 -15.58
C GLU A 34 2.42 -32.27 -15.37
N ASN A 35 3.67 -32.66 -15.62
CA ASN A 35 4.81 -31.74 -15.52
C ASN A 35 4.74 -30.63 -16.58
N LYS A 36 4.30 -30.96 -17.80
CA LYS A 36 4.10 -29.97 -18.87
C LYS A 36 2.98 -28.99 -18.51
N ILE A 37 1.83 -29.47 -18.05
CA ILE A 37 0.70 -28.64 -17.58
C ILE A 37 1.14 -27.72 -16.43
N LYS A 38 1.85 -28.26 -15.45
CA LYS A 38 2.39 -27.49 -14.32
C LYS A 38 3.34 -26.38 -14.77
N SER A 39 4.21 -26.68 -15.75
CA SER A 39 5.12 -25.69 -16.32
C SER A 39 4.40 -24.57 -17.07
N LEU A 40 3.33 -24.91 -17.82
CA LEU A 40 2.54 -23.95 -18.57
C LEU A 40 1.73 -23.04 -17.65
N ARG A 41 1.13 -23.57 -16.58
CA ARG A 41 0.47 -22.78 -15.53
C ARG A 41 1.42 -21.76 -14.92
N LYS A 42 2.63 -22.19 -14.53
CA LYS A 42 3.64 -21.28 -13.97
C LYS A 42 4.06 -20.17 -14.94
N LYS A 43 4.17 -20.49 -16.25
CA LYS A 43 4.46 -19.49 -17.28
C LYS A 43 3.29 -18.50 -17.41
N LEU A 44 2.06 -18.99 -17.41
CA LEU A 44 0.85 -18.17 -17.48
C LEU A 44 0.76 -17.20 -16.28
N ASP A 45 0.96 -17.70 -15.06
CA ASP A 45 0.99 -16.87 -13.85
C ASP A 45 2.07 -15.77 -13.93
N SER A 46 3.25 -16.13 -14.44
CA SER A 46 4.35 -15.17 -14.61
C SER A 46 4.02 -14.10 -15.65
N CYS A 47 3.31 -14.46 -16.72
CA CYS A 47 2.84 -13.52 -17.74
C CYS A 47 1.77 -12.56 -17.18
N TYR A 48 0.82 -13.06 -16.39
CA TYR A 48 -0.17 -12.21 -15.74
C TYR A 48 0.47 -11.25 -14.72
N GLU A 49 1.45 -11.69 -13.95
CA GLU A 49 2.15 -10.79 -13.02
C GLU A 49 2.90 -9.69 -13.78
N ALA A 50 3.55 -10.03 -14.89
CA ALA A 50 4.20 -9.03 -15.73
C ALA A 50 3.20 -8.02 -16.33
N GLU A 51 2.02 -8.48 -16.76
CA GLU A 51 0.94 -7.61 -17.23
C GLU A 51 0.40 -6.70 -16.10
N HIS A 52 0.21 -7.26 -14.90
CA HIS A 52 -0.23 -6.50 -13.74
C HIS A 52 0.77 -5.40 -13.37
N VAL A 53 2.07 -5.72 -13.31
CA VAL A 53 3.14 -4.74 -13.08
C VAL A 53 3.15 -3.67 -14.17
N TYR A 54 3.02 -4.07 -15.44
CA TYR A 54 2.95 -3.14 -16.57
C TYR A 54 1.79 -2.15 -16.43
N TRP A 55 0.58 -2.64 -16.14
CA TRP A 55 -0.59 -1.78 -15.97
C TRP A 55 -0.49 -0.89 -14.73
N LYS A 56 0.08 -1.39 -13.63
CA LYS A 56 0.34 -0.61 -12.42
C LYS A 56 1.30 0.55 -12.68
N GLN A 57 2.38 0.32 -13.41
CA GLN A 57 3.33 1.37 -13.80
C GLN A 57 2.65 2.43 -14.68
N ARG A 58 1.88 2.00 -15.68
CA ARG A 58 1.13 2.92 -16.56
C ARG A 58 0.09 3.74 -15.80
N ALA A 59 -0.63 3.13 -14.87
CA ALA A 59 -1.58 3.86 -14.02
C ALA A 59 -0.88 4.93 -13.18
N LYS A 60 0.31 4.64 -12.63
CA LYS A 60 1.12 5.62 -11.89
C LYS A 60 1.62 6.76 -12.78
N VAL A 61 2.15 6.45 -13.98
CA VAL A 61 2.59 7.46 -14.95
C VAL A 61 1.42 8.33 -15.41
N LYS A 62 0.29 7.70 -15.72
CA LYS A 62 -0.95 8.40 -16.07
C LYS A 62 -1.41 9.31 -14.94
N TRP A 63 -1.39 8.84 -13.69
CA TRP A 63 -1.71 9.65 -12.52
C TRP A 63 -0.78 10.85 -12.35
N ILE A 64 0.53 10.71 -12.62
CA ILE A 64 1.47 11.83 -12.54
C ILE A 64 1.19 12.85 -13.65
N ASN A 65 0.97 12.40 -14.89
CA ASN A 65 0.69 13.27 -16.03
C ASN A 65 -0.69 13.95 -15.97
N ASP A 66 -1.70 13.23 -15.48
CA ASP A 66 -3.07 13.72 -15.35
C ASP A 66 -3.31 14.40 -13.99
N GLY A 67 -2.42 14.22 -13.02
CA GLY A 67 -2.56 14.75 -11.66
C GLY A 67 -2.47 16.26 -11.57
N ASP A 68 -1.84 16.91 -12.56
CA ASP A 68 -1.79 18.38 -12.70
C ASP A 68 -2.94 18.92 -13.58
N ARG A 69 -3.63 18.04 -14.29
CA ARG A 69 -4.87 18.40 -14.99
C ARG A 69 -5.97 18.34 -13.94
N ASN A 70 -6.42 19.49 -13.45
CA ASN A 70 -7.62 19.66 -12.60
C ASN A 70 -8.89 19.12 -13.31
N THR A 71 -8.97 17.81 -13.49
CA THR A 71 -10.05 17.12 -14.19
C THR A 71 -11.18 16.82 -13.21
N LYS A 72 -12.41 16.71 -13.75
CA LYS A 72 -13.59 16.33 -12.96
C LYS A 72 -13.38 15.02 -12.18
N PHE A 73 -12.66 14.06 -12.75
CA PHE A 73 -12.29 12.81 -12.08
C PHE A 73 -11.40 13.04 -10.85
N PHE A 74 -10.40 13.92 -10.95
CA PHE A 74 -9.54 14.26 -9.81
C PHE A 74 -10.35 14.87 -8.66
N HIS A 75 -11.24 15.81 -8.96
CA HIS A 75 -12.11 16.40 -7.93
C HIS A 75 -13.04 15.35 -7.29
N GLN A 76 -13.54 14.37 -8.04
CA GLN A 76 -14.34 13.27 -7.50
C GLN A 76 -13.51 12.37 -6.57
N VAL A 77 -12.30 11.97 -7.00
CA VAL A 77 -11.39 11.16 -6.17
C VAL A 77 -10.95 11.92 -4.92
N ALA A 78 -10.58 13.19 -5.04
CA ALA A 78 -10.21 14.04 -3.91
C ALA A 78 -11.39 14.26 -2.95
N SER A 79 -12.60 14.46 -3.47
CA SER A 79 -13.82 14.55 -2.64
C SER A 79 -14.12 13.24 -1.93
N GLY A 80 -13.97 12.10 -2.61
CA GLY A 80 -14.10 10.77 -2.00
C GLY A 80 -13.08 10.53 -0.89
N ARG A 81 -11.82 10.95 -1.11
CA ARG A 81 -10.78 10.91 -0.06
C ARG A 81 -11.10 11.84 1.10
N LYS A 82 -11.59 13.06 0.83
CA LYS A 82 -12.03 14.03 1.84
C LYS A 82 -13.17 13.44 2.69
N GLN A 83 -14.15 12.79 2.06
CA GLN A 83 -15.26 12.15 2.77
C GLN A 83 -14.78 10.98 3.62
N LYS A 84 -13.91 10.11 3.07
CA LYS A 84 -13.34 8.97 3.80
C LYS A 84 -12.47 9.39 4.99
N ASN A 85 -11.72 10.48 4.84
CA ASN A 85 -10.81 10.99 5.86
C ASN A 85 -11.47 12.07 6.74
N TRP A 86 -12.78 12.26 6.62
CA TRP A 86 -13.51 13.22 7.45
C TRP A 86 -13.61 12.70 8.88
N ILE A 87 -13.03 13.44 9.83
CA ILE A 87 -13.14 13.14 11.25
C ILE A 87 -14.40 13.83 11.77
N SER A 88 -15.46 13.05 12.00
CA SER A 88 -16.75 13.57 12.50
C SER A 88 -16.76 13.84 14.00
N SER A 89 -15.96 13.10 14.77
CA SER A 89 -15.81 13.28 16.20
C SER A 89 -14.54 12.62 16.71
N ILE A 90 -14.06 13.10 17.85
CA ILE A 90 -12.96 12.50 18.62
C ILE A 90 -13.36 12.39 20.09
N VAL A 91 -12.71 11.51 20.86
CA VAL A 91 -12.95 11.37 22.29
C VAL A 91 -11.75 11.89 23.06
N VAL A 92 -11.99 12.82 23.98
CA VAL A 92 -10.97 13.46 24.82
C VAL A 92 -11.38 13.26 26.27
N HIS A 93 -10.56 12.54 27.05
CA HIS A 93 -10.84 12.25 28.47
C HIS A 93 -12.25 11.68 28.73
N GLY A 94 -12.76 10.84 27.81
CA GLY A 94 -14.09 10.24 27.91
C GLY A 94 -15.24 11.11 27.39
N ILE A 95 -14.97 12.35 26.97
CA ILE A 95 -15.97 13.27 26.42
C ILE A 95 -15.87 13.26 24.88
N SER A 96 -17.02 13.08 24.22
CA SER A 96 -17.10 13.14 22.76
C SER A 96 -17.15 14.58 22.27
N VAL A 97 -16.23 14.93 21.38
CA VAL A 97 -16.11 16.25 20.75
C VAL A 97 -16.42 16.09 19.26
N ASN A 98 -17.43 16.80 18.77
CA ASN A 98 -17.97 16.66 17.41
C ASN A 98 -17.92 17.95 16.59
N HIS A 99 -17.62 19.09 17.21
CA HIS A 99 -17.54 20.35 16.51
C HIS A 99 -16.13 20.54 15.90
N PRO A 100 -15.99 20.87 14.60
CA PRO A 100 -14.68 20.90 13.93
C PRO A 100 -13.64 21.81 14.59
N LYS A 101 -14.06 22.95 15.16
CA LYS A 101 -13.15 23.84 15.89
C LYS A 101 -12.60 23.18 17.16
N ASP A 102 -13.46 22.47 17.87
CA ASP A 102 -13.13 21.84 19.14
C ASP A 102 -12.28 20.61 18.91
N ILE A 103 -12.55 19.86 17.84
CA ILE A 103 -11.70 18.76 17.35
C ILE A 103 -10.29 19.31 17.04
N ALA A 104 -10.18 20.45 16.36
CA ALA A 104 -8.90 21.06 16.02
C ALA A 104 -8.12 21.54 17.26
N ILE A 105 -8.80 22.18 18.21
CA ILE A 105 -8.21 22.62 19.50
C ILE A 105 -7.71 21.41 20.27
N ALA A 106 -8.56 20.41 20.51
CA ALA A 106 -8.18 19.20 21.23
C ALA A 106 -7.03 18.42 20.56
N SER A 107 -7.01 18.37 19.23
CA SER A 107 -5.90 17.75 18.49
C SER A 107 -4.60 18.52 18.71
N ASN A 108 -4.64 19.85 18.61
CA ASN A 108 -3.48 20.70 18.80
C ASN A 108 -2.95 20.61 20.25
N ASP A 109 -3.85 20.67 21.24
CA ASP A 109 -3.50 20.55 22.65
C ASP A 109 -2.87 19.19 22.96
N PHE A 110 -3.42 18.10 22.42
CA PHE A 110 -2.83 16.78 22.53
C PHE A 110 -1.39 16.75 22.01
N PHE A 111 -1.15 17.19 20.77
CA PHE A 111 0.20 17.15 20.19
C PHE A 111 1.17 18.12 20.87
N ARG A 112 0.70 19.30 21.28
CA ARG A 112 1.51 20.26 22.04
C ARG A 112 1.95 19.66 23.37
N LEU A 113 1.05 18.99 24.09
CA LEU A 113 1.36 18.38 25.38
C LEU A 113 2.17 17.08 25.23
N SER A 114 1.89 16.26 24.22
CA SER A 114 2.60 14.98 24.01
C SER A 114 3.99 15.15 23.43
N ILE A 115 4.20 16.12 22.52
CA ILE A 115 5.48 16.32 21.83
C ILE A 115 6.23 17.53 22.41
N GLY A 116 5.55 18.65 22.65
CA GLY A 116 6.17 19.90 23.09
C GLY A 116 6.77 19.83 24.49
N THR A 117 6.12 19.12 25.43
CA THR A 117 6.65 18.98 26.81
C THR A 117 7.95 18.18 26.86
N HIS A 118 8.17 17.24 25.95
CA HIS A 118 9.38 16.43 25.92
C HIS A 118 10.59 17.25 25.46
N ILE A 119 10.40 18.14 24.48
CA ILE A 119 11.45 19.06 24.00
C ILE A 119 11.76 20.11 25.06
N GLU A 120 10.76 20.71 25.71
CA GLU A 120 10.99 21.67 26.79
C GLU A 120 11.72 21.03 27.98
N LYS A 121 11.39 19.78 28.31
CA LYS A 121 12.08 19.02 29.35
C LYS A 121 13.54 18.73 28.94
N LEU A 122 13.77 18.28 27.72
CA LEU A 122 15.13 18.04 27.18
C LEU A 122 15.97 19.33 27.18
N LEU A 123 15.39 20.47 26.80
CA LEU A 123 16.10 21.76 26.82
C LEU A 123 16.43 22.22 28.24
N LYS A 124 15.54 21.98 29.21
CA LYS A 124 15.81 22.25 30.63
C LYS A 124 16.88 21.32 31.19
N ASP A 125 16.81 20.03 30.88
CA ASP A 125 17.79 19.03 31.32
C ASP A 125 19.19 19.33 30.72
N ILE A 126 19.25 19.77 29.46
CA ILE A 126 20.48 20.25 28.81
C ILE A 126 20.99 21.53 29.49
N ALA A 127 20.12 22.52 29.73
CA ALA A 127 20.51 23.78 30.36
C ALA A 127 21.05 23.55 31.79
N ILE A 128 20.44 22.63 32.55
CA ILE A 128 20.92 22.22 33.88
C ILE A 128 22.27 21.51 33.75
N ALA A 129 22.42 20.55 32.82
CA ALA A 129 23.69 19.85 32.60
C ALA A 129 24.82 20.79 32.16
N PHE A 130 24.54 21.80 31.34
CA PHE A 130 25.51 22.84 30.99
C PHE A 130 25.88 23.70 32.20
N ASN A 131 24.91 24.04 33.05
CA ASN A 131 25.16 24.83 34.25
C ASN A 131 25.97 24.04 35.29
N ASP A 132 25.64 22.76 35.51
CA ASP A 132 26.40 21.86 36.38
C ASP A 132 27.83 21.62 35.86
N PHE A 133 28.01 21.49 34.54
CA PHE A 133 29.33 21.37 33.92
C PHE A 133 30.18 22.65 34.04
N PHE A 134 29.54 23.82 33.98
CA PHE A 134 30.23 25.11 34.11
C PHE A 134 30.55 25.45 35.57
N VAL A 135 29.65 25.12 36.51
CA VAL A 135 29.84 25.32 37.95
C VAL A 135 30.90 24.35 38.51
N ALA A 136 30.93 23.09 38.06
CA ALA A 136 31.92 22.10 38.50
C ALA A 136 33.35 22.31 37.95
N ARG A 137 33.55 23.30 37.06
CA ARG A 137 34.85 23.59 36.42
C ARG A 137 35.41 24.97 36.79
N ILE A 138 34.70 25.74 37.60
CA ILE A 138 35.09 27.08 38.10
C ILE A 138 35.41 27.07 39.61
N ILE A 139 35.18 25.96 40.31
CA ILE A 139 35.61 25.71 41.69
C ILE A 139 36.65 24.60 41.68
#